data_AF-A0A7W1Q2C7-F1
#
_entry.id   AF-A0A7W1Q2C7-F1
#
_cell.length_a   1.000
_cell.length_b   1.000
_cell.length_c   1.000
_cell.angle_alpha   90.00
_cell.angle_beta   90.00
_cell.angle_gamma   90.00
#
_symmetry.space_group_name_H-M   'P 1'
#
loop_
_entity.id
_entity.type
_entity.pdbx_description
1 polymer ?
#
loop_
_entity_poly.entity_id
_entity_poly.type
_entity_poly.pdbx_seq_one_letter_code
_entity_poly.pdbx_strand_id
1 'polypeptide(L)'
;MCIAIGNADAHLKNWSMIYPDGRTPELAPAYDLLSVTVYEPFTTDRLAFALAGERAFDKLERAHFRRLADAMGSDADEVVDIADRTVDAMLAGFPCCAATDDGEHRDAEKCRWASIASPV
;
A
#
# COMPACT_ATOMS: atom_id res chain seq x y z
N MET A 1 -2.77 -1.44 -3.39
CA MET A 1 -1.54 -0.61 -3.43
C MET A 1 -1.17 -0.02 -2.07
N CYS A 2 -1.96 0.89 -1.47
CA CYS A 2 -1.59 1.55 -0.19
C CYS A 2 -1.24 0.58 0.93
N ILE A 3 -1.98 -0.54 1.03
CA ILE A 3 -1.70 -1.60 2.00
C ILE A 3 -0.35 -2.28 1.69
N ALA A 4 -0.11 -2.65 0.44
CA ALA A 4 1.09 -3.37 0.01
C ALA A 4 2.38 -2.57 0.23
N ILE A 5 2.35 -1.25 0.02
CA ILE A 5 3.51 -0.37 0.29
C ILE A 5 3.63 0.07 1.76
N GLY A 6 2.70 -0.32 2.62
CA GLY A 6 2.68 0.14 4.01
C GLY A 6 2.42 1.64 4.14
N ASN A 7 1.55 2.22 3.30
CA ASN A 7 1.13 3.62 3.42
C ASN A 7 0.02 3.75 4.47
N ALA A 8 0.41 3.97 5.72
CA ALA A 8 -0.52 4.17 6.80
C ALA A 8 -1.15 5.58 6.85
N ASP A 9 -0.62 6.54 6.07
CA ASP A 9 -1.07 7.94 6.03
C ASP A 9 -2.04 8.23 4.86
N ALA A 10 -2.64 7.18 4.27
CA ALA A 10 -3.57 7.29 3.15
C ALA A 10 -4.98 7.84 3.57
N HIS A 11 -5.03 8.99 4.22
CA HIS A 11 -6.25 9.63 4.75
C HIS A 11 -7.07 10.38 3.68
N LEU A 12 -8.28 10.84 4.04
CA LEU A 12 -9.27 11.39 3.10
C LEU A 12 -8.74 12.52 2.20
N LYS A 13 -7.87 13.40 2.69
CA LYS A 13 -7.31 14.50 1.88
C LYS A 13 -6.38 14.03 0.74
N ASN A 14 -5.97 12.76 0.74
CA ASN A 14 -5.16 12.14 -0.32
C ASN A 14 -6.01 11.54 -1.44
N TRP A 15 -7.32 11.72 -1.37
CA TRP A 15 -8.25 11.33 -2.40
C TRP A 15 -8.91 12.61 -2.93
N SER A 16 -8.78 12.84 -4.23
CA SER A 16 -9.41 14.00 -4.88
C SER A 16 -10.07 13.59 -6.18
N MET A 17 -11.00 14.42 -6.62
CA MET A 17 -11.65 14.29 -7.92
C MET A 17 -11.17 15.42 -8.82
N ILE A 18 -10.85 15.08 -10.06
CA ILE A 18 -10.63 16.05 -11.14
C ILE A 18 -11.91 16.20 -11.95
N TYR A 19 -12.08 17.35 -12.59
CA TYR A 19 -13.24 17.65 -13.44
C TYR A 19 -12.73 18.04 -14.83
N PRO A 20 -12.41 17.06 -15.70
CA PRO A 20 -11.78 17.35 -16.99
C PRO A 20 -12.64 18.24 -17.89
N ASP A 21 -13.96 18.09 -17.82
CA ASP A 21 -14.97 18.89 -18.54
C ASP A 21 -15.58 20.02 -17.68
N GLY A 22 -15.08 20.20 -16.44
CA GLY A 22 -15.61 21.13 -15.45
C GLY A 22 -16.93 20.73 -14.77
N ARG A 23 -17.47 19.53 -15.02
CA ARG A 23 -18.78 19.08 -14.49
C ARG A 23 -18.81 17.63 -14.01
N THR A 24 -18.22 16.73 -14.77
CA THR A 24 -18.21 15.29 -14.52
C THR A 24 -16.95 14.97 -13.70
N PRO A 25 -17.12 14.46 -12.47
CA PRO A 25 -15.98 14.15 -11.64
C PRO A 25 -15.36 12.80 -12.01
N GLU A 26 -14.04 12.76 -12.06
CA GLU A 26 -13.24 11.55 -12.20
C GLU A 26 -12.27 11.45 -11.02
N LEU A 27 -11.93 10.23 -10.59
CA LEU A 27 -10.91 10.07 -9.56
C LEU A 27 -9.57 10.59 -10.12
N ALA A 28 -8.88 11.44 -9.35
CA ALA A 28 -7.55 11.89 -9.72
C ALA A 28 -6.58 10.69 -9.81
N PRO A 29 -5.54 10.75 -10.66
CA PRO A 29 -4.44 9.80 -10.59
C PRO A 29 -3.89 9.72 -9.16
N ALA A 30 -3.45 8.54 -8.72
CA ALA A 30 -2.95 8.38 -7.36
C ALA A 30 -1.72 9.29 -7.08
N TYR A 31 -1.72 9.94 -5.91
CA TYR A 31 -0.63 10.79 -5.41
C TYR A 31 -0.43 10.55 -3.92
N ASP A 32 0.63 11.14 -3.36
CA ASP A 32 1.01 10.98 -1.95
C ASP A 32 1.16 9.49 -1.52
N LEU A 33 1.75 8.71 -2.44
CA LEU A 33 2.10 7.31 -2.22
C LEU A 33 3.48 7.22 -1.56
N LEU A 34 3.51 6.85 -0.30
CA LEU A 34 4.73 6.71 0.48
C LEU A 34 4.67 5.51 1.41
N SER A 35 5.82 4.89 1.68
CA SER A 35 5.93 3.82 2.66
C SER A 35 6.34 4.43 4.00
N VAL A 36 5.46 4.42 5.01
CA VAL A 36 5.82 4.94 6.35
C VAL A 36 6.63 3.93 7.16
N THR A 37 6.63 2.65 6.77
CA THR A 37 7.21 1.54 7.55
C THR A 37 8.72 1.68 7.76
N VAL A 38 9.39 2.50 6.96
CA VAL A 38 10.84 2.73 7.02
C VAL A 38 11.26 3.90 7.92
N TYR A 39 10.32 4.61 8.55
CA TYR A 39 10.59 5.82 9.33
C TYR A 39 10.35 5.62 10.84
N GLU A 40 11.18 4.83 11.50
CA GLU A 40 11.17 4.75 12.97
C GLU A 40 11.57 6.10 13.60
N PRO A 41 10.95 6.56 14.72
CA PRO A 41 9.88 5.94 15.53
C PRO A 41 8.45 6.34 15.09
N PHE A 42 8.30 6.95 13.92
CA PHE A 42 7.03 7.49 13.42
C PHE A 42 6.20 6.45 12.65
N THR A 43 6.65 5.20 12.65
CA THR A 43 5.92 4.07 12.10
C THR A 43 4.62 3.86 12.88
N THR A 44 3.56 3.54 12.16
CA THR A 44 2.30 3.07 12.74
C THR A 44 1.92 1.78 12.05
N ASP A 45 1.48 0.81 12.84
CA ASP A 45 0.96 -0.48 12.39
C ASP A 45 -0.53 -0.40 12.03
N ARG A 46 -1.11 0.80 11.97
CA ARG A 46 -2.55 1.00 11.71
C ARG A 46 -2.82 1.78 10.44
N LEU A 47 -3.72 1.27 9.61
CA LEU A 47 -4.28 1.95 8.45
C LEU A 47 -5.04 3.24 8.83
N ALA A 48 -4.91 4.27 7.98
CA ALA A 48 -5.73 5.47 8.03
C ALA A 48 -7.24 5.15 7.95
N PHE A 49 -7.61 4.28 7.00
CA PHE A 49 -8.97 3.76 6.83
C PHE A 49 -9.05 2.28 7.16
N ALA A 50 -10.09 1.88 7.89
CA ALA A 50 -10.31 0.47 8.20
C ALA A 50 -10.73 -0.30 6.94
N LEU A 51 -10.14 -1.47 6.73
CA LEU A 51 -10.58 -2.44 5.75
C LEU A 51 -11.55 -3.41 6.42
N ALA A 52 -12.85 -3.26 6.12
CA ALA A 52 -13.91 -4.08 6.73
C ALA A 52 -13.85 -4.12 8.28
N GLY A 53 -13.49 -3.00 8.91
CA GLY A 53 -13.38 -2.86 10.37
C GLY A 53 -11.99 -3.12 10.95
N GLU A 54 -11.07 -3.74 10.20
CA GLU A 54 -9.68 -3.97 10.64
C GLU A 54 -8.78 -2.80 10.22
N ARG A 55 -7.88 -2.40 11.12
CA ARG A 55 -6.88 -1.35 10.89
C ARG A 55 -5.45 -1.85 11.03
N ALA A 56 -5.19 -2.88 11.82
CA ALA A 56 -3.84 -3.37 12.06
C ALA A 56 -3.31 -4.10 10.82
N PHE A 57 -2.17 -3.67 10.29
CA PHE A 57 -1.59 -4.23 9.06
C PHE A 57 -1.33 -5.74 9.16
N ASP A 58 -0.84 -6.20 10.30
CA ASP A 58 -0.51 -7.60 10.61
C ASP A 58 -1.74 -8.52 10.70
N LYS A 59 -2.94 -7.95 10.81
CA LYS A 59 -4.21 -8.68 10.89
C LYS A 59 -5.01 -8.66 9.59
N LEU A 60 -4.50 -8.01 8.55
CA LEU A 60 -5.18 -7.97 7.26
C LEU A 60 -5.08 -9.33 6.57
N GLU A 61 -6.21 -9.77 6.04
CA GLU A 61 -6.37 -11.07 5.39
C GLU A 61 -7.29 -10.91 4.18
N ARG A 62 -7.22 -11.85 3.22
CA ARG A 62 -8.13 -11.88 2.05
C ARG A 62 -9.62 -11.81 2.45
N ALA A 63 -9.99 -12.37 3.62
CA ALA A 63 -11.35 -12.29 4.15
C ALA A 63 -11.85 -10.84 4.35
N HIS A 64 -10.96 -9.91 4.69
CA HIS A 64 -11.30 -8.49 4.85
C HIS A 64 -11.63 -7.84 3.50
N PHE A 65 -10.92 -8.22 2.43
CA PHE A 65 -11.22 -7.77 1.07
C PHE A 65 -12.55 -8.33 0.56
N ARG A 66 -12.85 -9.61 0.85
CA ARG A 66 -14.14 -10.22 0.51
C ARG A 66 -15.30 -9.49 1.20
N ARG A 67 -15.17 -9.22 2.51
CA ARG A 67 -16.17 -8.43 3.26
C ARG A 67 -16.35 -7.01 2.72
N LEU A 68 -15.27 -6.36 2.30
CA LEU A 68 -15.35 -5.06 1.63
C LEU A 68 -16.12 -5.17 0.31
N ALA A 69 -15.82 -6.17 -0.51
CA ALA A 69 -16.51 -6.41 -1.78
C ALA A 69 -18.01 -6.63 -1.58
N ASP A 70 -18.39 -7.48 -0.61
CA ASP A 70 -19.78 -7.73 -0.24
C ASP A 70 -20.50 -6.44 0.17
N ALA A 71 -19.84 -5.61 1.00
CA ALA A 71 -20.40 -4.33 1.45
C ALA A 71 -20.58 -3.31 0.31
N MET A 72 -19.77 -3.40 -0.74
CA MET A 72 -19.86 -2.54 -1.94
C MET A 72 -20.76 -3.14 -3.04
N GLY A 73 -21.27 -4.36 -2.86
CA GLY A 73 -22.01 -5.08 -3.91
C GLY A 73 -21.15 -5.43 -5.14
N SER A 74 -19.86 -5.67 -4.92
CA SER A 74 -18.88 -6.03 -5.96
C SER A 74 -18.55 -7.53 -5.92
N ASP A 75 -17.94 -8.05 -6.99
CA ASP A 75 -17.49 -9.45 -7.03
C ASP A 75 -16.30 -9.67 -6.07
N ALA A 76 -16.49 -10.55 -5.08
CA ALA A 76 -15.50 -10.79 -4.04
C ALA A 76 -14.23 -11.50 -4.55
N ASP A 77 -14.34 -12.33 -5.59
CA ASP A 77 -13.19 -13.01 -6.18
C ASP A 77 -12.38 -12.03 -7.03
N GLU A 78 -13.03 -11.14 -7.79
CA GLU A 78 -12.36 -10.08 -8.53
C GLU A 78 -11.57 -9.14 -7.61
N VAL A 79 -12.17 -8.72 -6.49
CA VAL A 79 -11.49 -7.82 -5.53
C VAL A 79 -10.28 -8.50 -4.89
N VAL A 80 -10.38 -9.79 -4.56
CA VAL A 80 -9.24 -10.56 -4.02
C VAL A 80 -8.17 -10.75 -5.09
N ASP A 81 -8.54 -11.07 -6.33
CA ASP A 81 -7.61 -11.22 -7.43
C ASP A 81 -6.84 -9.90 -7.72
N ILE A 82 -7.52 -8.75 -7.64
CA ILE A 82 -6.85 -7.44 -7.75
C ILE A 82 -5.83 -7.25 -6.63
N ALA A 83 -6.15 -7.65 -5.39
CA ALA A 83 -5.22 -7.56 -4.27
C ALA A 83 -3.99 -8.45 -4.50
N ASP A 84 -4.19 -9.70 -4.91
CA ASP A 84 -3.12 -10.67 -5.20
C ASP A 84 -2.25 -10.20 -6.38
N ARG A 85 -2.85 -9.79 -7.50
CA ARG A 85 -2.10 -9.23 -8.65
C ARG A 85 -1.31 -7.99 -8.29
N THR A 86 -1.80 -7.16 -7.37
CA THR A 86 -1.05 -5.98 -6.91
C THR A 86 0.19 -6.39 -6.12
N VAL A 87 0.09 -7.40 -5.25
CA VAL A 87 1.23 -7.94 -4.49
C VAL A 87 2.24 -8.55 -5.45
N ASP A 88 1.79 -9.40 -6.38
CA ASP A 88 2.65 -10.05 -7.36
C ASP A 88 3.40 -9.04 -8.24
N ALA A 89 2.69 -8.03 -8.75
CA ALA A 89 3.30 -6.96 -9.55
C ALA A 89 4.32 -6.16 -8.74
N MET A 90 4.08 -5.92 -7.45
CA MET A 90 5.02 -5.24 -6.57
C MET A 90 6.27 -6.08 -6.34
N LEU A 91 6.13 -7.37 -6.01
CA LEU A 91 7.28 -8.27 -5.81
C LEU A 91 8.11 -8.43 -7.10
N ALA A 92 7.45 -8.55 -8.26
CA ALA A 92 8.12 -8.62 -9.56
C ALA A 92 8.83 -7.32 -9.93
N GLY A 93 8.26 -6.17 -9.56
CA GLY A 93 8.84 -4.83 -9.81
C GLY A 93 10.02 -4.48 -8.90
N PHE A 94 10.12 -5.12 -7.73
CA PHE A 94 11.19 -4.89 -6.74
C PHE A 94 11.93 -6.19 -6.39
N PRO A 95 12.66 -6.80 -7.34
CA PRO A 95 13.30 -8.11 -7.15
C PRO A 95 14.35 -8.15 -6.03
N CYS A 96 14.92 -7.00 -5.63
CA CYS A 96 15.84 -6.93 -4.48
C CYS A 96 15.15 -7.09 -3.12
N CYS A 97 13.84 -6.91 -3.02
CA CYS A 97 13.06 -7.07 -1.79
C CYS A 97 12.58 -8.51 -1.58
N ALA A 98 12.63 -9.35 -2.62
CA ALA A 98 12.29 -10.77 -2.54
C ALA A 98 13.44 -11.65 -2.02
N ALA A 99 14.64 -11.08 -1.87
CA ALA A 99 15.88 -11.81 -1.58
C ALA A 99 16.27 -11.80 -0.09
N THR A 100 15.39 -11.35 0.81
CA THR A 100 15.70 -11.14 2.23
C THR A 100 14.72 -11.89 3.15
N ASP A 101 14.51 -13.18 2.91
CA ASP A 101 13.75 -14.08 3.81
C ASP A 101 14.69 -14.96 4.64
N ASP A 102 15.80 -14.36 5.09
CA ASP A 102 16.87 -15.00 5.85
C ASP A 102 17.05 -14.31 7.20
N GLY A 103 15.95 -14.14 7.97
CA GLY A 103 15.95 -14.02 9.44
C GLY A 103 16.76 -12.87 10.09
N GLU A 104 17.49 -12.08 9.32
CA GLU A 104 18.42 -11.01 9.74
C GLU A 104 17.85 -9.62 9.40
N HIS A 105 16.53 -9.49 9.32
CA HIS A 105 15.85 -8.22 9.09
C HIS A 105 15.80 -7.29 10.32
N ARG A 106 16.92 -7.20 11.04
CA ARG A 106 17.30 -6.00 11.81
C ARG A 106 18.41 -5.19 11.13
N ASP A 107 19.02 -5.69 10.07
CA ASP A 107 20.05 -5.00 9.26
C ASP A 107 19.46 -4.20 8.07
N ALA A 108 18.21 -3.73 8.19
CA ALA A 108 17.44 -3.02 7.16
C ALA A 108 18.05 -1.66 6.71
N GLU A 109 19.20 -1.25 7.24
CA GLU A 109 19.91 -0.04 6.85
C GLU A 109 20.83 -0.22 5.62
N LYS A 110 21.25 -1.44 5.26
CA LYS A 110 22.30 -1.66 4.23
C LYS A 110 21.89 -1.35 2.78
N CYS A 111 20.60 -1.34 2.44
CA CYS A 111 20.15 -1.03 1.07
C CYS A 111 19.67 0.42 0.86
N ARG A 112 19.64 1.27 1.89
CA ARG A 112 18.86 2.53 1.80
C ARG A 112 19.61 3.75 1.22
N TRP A 113 20.94 3.73 1.09
CA TRP A 113 21.73 4.92 0.69
C TRP A 113 22.81 4.70 -0.38
N ALA A 114 23.04 3.46 -0.84
CA ALA A 114 24.17 3.16 -1.73
C ALA A 114 24.12 3.85 -3.12
N SER A 115 22.95 4.35 -3.56
CA SER A 115 22.84 5.14 -4.80
C SER A 115 22.58 6.63 -4.60
N ILE A 116 22.17 7.07 -3.40
CA ILE A 116 21.86 8.48 -3.12
C ILE A 116 23.13 9.23 -2.64
N ALA A 117 24.18 8.52 -2.23
CA ALA A 117 25.45 9.07 -1.76
C ALA A 117 26.59 9.11 -2.81
N SER A 118 26.30 9.17 -4.12
CA SER A 118 27.33 9.54 -5.11
C SER A 118 27.03 10.93 -5.70
N PRO A 119 27.65 12.00 -5.17
CA PRO A 119 27.60 13.31 -5.79
C PRO A 119 28.70 13.41 -6.88
N VAL A 120 28.26 13.58 -8.13
CA VAL A 120 29.07 13.79 -9.37
C VAL A 120 29.95 12.61 -9.79
#